data_AF-A0A227KNQ2-F1
#
_entry.id   AF-A0A227KNQ2-F1
#
_cell.length_a   1.000
_cell.length_b   1.000
_cell.length_c   1.000
_cell.angle_alpha   90.00
_cell.angle_beta   90.00
_cell.angle_gamma   90.00
#
_symmetry.space_group_name_H-M   'P 1'
#
loop_
_entity.id
_entity.type
_entity.pdbx_description
1 polymer ?
#
loop_
_entity_poly.entity_id
_entity_poly.type
_entity_poly.pdbx_seq_one_letter_code
_entity_poly.pdbx_strand_id
1 'polypeptide(L)'
;MSYEKMTSEASDYREVAEDMLAAGLTCMQVSQILPVKRRTVIDWGHLKTHGRKENFLERMGLEREAFKPIVVAFIGSGWGYRSLSKFLDLNLWFVRDVARDYRRGTLKGGHDA
;
A
#
# COMPACT_ATOMS: atom_id res chain seq x y z
N MET A 1 -7.55 -25.61 -14.27
CA MET A 1 -7.61 -24.22 -14.73
C MET A 1 -6.33 -23.53 -14.27
N SER A 2 -5.48 -23.14 -15.21
CA SER A 2 -4.11 -22.68 -14.94
C SER A 2 -4.12 -21.33 -14.20
N TYR A 3 -3.26 -21.18 -13.20
CA TYR A 3 -3.09 -19.96 -12.39
C TYR A 3 -2.83 -18.69 -13.24
N GLU A 4 -2.30 -18.85 -14.45
CA GLU A 4 -2.07 -17.76 -15.42
C GLU A 4 -3.35 -17.10 -15.94
N LYS A 5 -4.47 -17.84 -16.03
CA LYS A 5 -5.76 -17.27 -16.46
C LYS A 5 -6.37 -16.36 -15.39
N MET A 6 -6.21 -16.73 -14.11
CA MET A 6 -6.71 -15.93 -12.98
C MET A 6 -5.96 -14.61 -12.80
N THR A 7 -4.68 -14.54 -13.19
CA THR A 7 -3.88 -13.30 -13.08
C THR A 7 -4.19 -12.29 -14.17
N SER A 8 -4.56 -12.74 -15.38
CA SER A 8 -4.98 -11.85 -16.48
C SER A 8 -6.31 -11.17 -16.15
N GLU A 9 -7.33 -11.92 -15.75
CA GLU A 9 -8.64 -11.34 -15.40
C GLU A 9 -8.54 -10.34 -14.23
N ALA A 10 -7.73 -10.62 -13.21
CA ALA A 10 -7.54 -9.70 -12.08
C ALA A 10 -6.80 -8.41 -12.46
N SER A 11 -5.94 -8.44 -13.49
CA SER A 11 -5.27 -7.27 -14.04
C SER A 11 -6.24 -6.42 -14.87
N ASP A 12 -7.06 -7.06 -15.70
CA ASP A 12 -8.05 -6.38 -16.55
C ASP A 12 -9.11 -5.69 -15.68
N TYR A 13 -9.55 -6.33 -14.58
CA TYR A 13 -10.48 -5.71 -13.64
C TYR A 13 -9.89 -4.55 -12.86
N ARG A 14 -8.58 -4.53 -12.65
CA ARG A 14 -7.93 -3.45 -11.90
C ARG A 14 -7.99 -2.14 -12.67
N GLU A 15 -7.59 -2.13 -13.94
CA GLU A 15 -7.57 -0.93 -14.78
C GLU A 15 -8.98 -0.35 -14.94
N VAL A 16 -9.97 -1.22 -15.18
CA VAL A 16 -11.38 -0.82 -15.28
C VAL A 16 -11.92 -0.29 -13.94
N ALA A 17 -11.58 -0.92 -12.81
CA ALA A 17 -11.97 -0.43 -11.49
C ALA A 17 -11.39 0.95 -11.21
N GLU A 18 -10.13 1.13 -11.57
CA GLU A 18 -9.39 2.38 -11.45
C GLU A 18 -10.06 3.51 -12.25
N ASP A 19 -10.52 3.26 -13.48
CA ASP A 19 -11.24 4.24 -14.31
C ASP A 19 -12.62 4.59 -13.75
N MET A 20 -13.36 3.59 -13.27
CA MET A 20 -14.65 3.83 -12.61
C MET A 20 -14.51 4.71 -11.36
N LEU A 21 -13.47 4.47 -10.55
CA LEU A 21 -13.18 5.31 -9.38
C LEU A 21 -12.80 6.74 -9.78
N ALA A 22 -12.04 6.91 -10.87
CA ALA A 22 -11.68 8.24 -11.40
C ALA A 22 -12.89 9.00 -11.96
N ALA A 23 -13.88 8.29 -12.50
CA ALA A 23 -15.18 8.84 -12.91
C ALA A 23 -16.10 9.19 -11.73
N GLY A 24 -15.65 9.01 -10.48
CA GLY A 24 -16.37 9.41 -9.27
C GLY A 24 -17.26 8.32 -8.67
N LEU A 25 -17.19 7.08 -9.16
CA LEU A 25 -17.93 5.98 -8.56
C LEU A 25 -17.33 5.62 -7.19
N THR A 26 -18.19 5.20 -6.26
CA THR A 26 -17.76 4.71 -4.95
C THR A 26 -17.20 3.29 -5.06
N CYS A 27 -16.29 2.91 -4.15
CA CYS A 27 -15.76 1.54 -4.12
C CYS A 27 -16.84 0.46 -3.97
N MET A 28 -18.00 0.81 -3.40
CA MET A 28 -19.16 -0.09 -3.30
C MET A 28 -19.80 -0.33 -4.67
N GLN A 29 -20.05 0.73 -5.45
CA GLN A 29 -20.60 0.63 -6.80
C GLN A 29 -19.64 -0.16 -7.71
N VAL A 30 -18.35 0.14 -7.66
CA VAL A 30 -17.35 -0.58 -8.46
C VAL A 30 -17.27 -2.07 -8.09
N SER A 31 -17.42 -2.43 -6.81
CA SER A 31 -17.45 -3.84 -6.37
C SER A 31 -18.71 -4.62 -6.74
N GLN A 32 -19.77 -3.92 -7.14
CA GLN A 32 -21.00 -4.52 -7.64
C GLN A 32 -20.94 -4.70 -9.15
N ILE A 33 -20.29 -3.78 -9.87
CA ILE A 33 -20.11 -3.81 -11.32
C ILE A 33 -19.05 -4.83 -11.72
N LEU A 34 -17.88 -4.74 -11.10
CA LEU A 34 -16.82 -5.73 -11.22
C LEU A 34 -17.03 -6.67 -10.03
N PRO A 35 -17.37 -7.96 -10.23
CA PRO A 35 -17.73 -8.89 -9.15
C PRO A 35 -16.53 -9.28 -8.28
N VAL A 36 -15.87 -8.27 -7.71
CA VAL A 36 -14.68 -8.32 -6.87
C VAL A 36 -15.02 -7.78 -5.50
N LYS A 37 -14.32 -8.24 -4.47
CA LYS A 37 -14.57 -7.78 -3.11
C LYS A 37 -14.35 -6.27 -3.01
N ARG A 38 -15.23 -5.55 -2.31
CA ARG A 38 -15.07 -4.12 -2.00
C ARG A 38 -13.69 -3.76 -1.45
N ARG A 39 -13.10 -4.65 -0.66
CA ARG A 39 -11.73 -4.49 -0.13
C ARG A 39 -10.68 -4.40 -1.24
N THR A 40 -10.79 -5.24 -2.26
CA THR A 40 -9.88 -5.26 -3.42
C THR A 40 -9.97 -3.96 -4.22
N VAL A 41 -11.18 -3.45 -4.43
CA VAL A 41 -11.41 -2.15 -5.09
C VAL A 41 -10.83 -0.99 -4.30
N ILE A 42 -10.94 -1.01 -2.97
CA ILE A 42 -10.30 0.01 -2.11
C ILE A 42 -8.78 -0.04 -2.27
N ASP A 43 -8.20 -1.24 -2.30
CA ASP A 43 -6.75 -1.41 -2.46
C ASP A 43 -6.28 -0.92 -3.86
N TRP A 44 -7.06 -1.14 -4.92
CA TRP A 44 -6.79 -0.60 -6.26
C TRP A 44 -6.98 0.92 -6.38
N GLY A 45 -8.07 1.44 -5.82
CA GLY A 45 -8.34 2.88 -5.76
C GLY A 45 -7.24 3.66 -5.05
N HIS A 46 -6.68 3.10 -3.98
CA HIS A 46 -5.53 3.66 -3.29
C HIS A 46 -4.26 3.70 -4.15
N LEU A 47 -4.04 2.71 -5.02
CA LEU A 47 -2.89 2.71 -5.93
C LEU A 47 -3.01 3.80 -7.01
N LYS A 48 -4.22 4.14 -7.47
CA LYS A 48 -4.45 5.22 -8.46
C LYS A 48 -4.53 6.62 -7.85
N THR A 49 -5.24 6.79 -6.73
CA THR A 49 -5.31 8.11 -6.04
C THR A 49 -4.03 8.46 -5.26
N HIS A 50 -3.19 7.48 -4.93
CA HIS A 50 -1.90 7.70 -4.26
C HIS A 50 -0.69 7.15 -5.01
N GLY A 51 -0.85 6.79 -6.29
CA GLY A 51 0.26 6.75 -7.22
C GLY A 51 0.71 8.18 -7.52
N ARG A 52 1.84 8.58 -6.93
CA ARG A 52 2.47 9.92 -6.96
C ARG A 52 1.80 11.03 -6.14
N LYS A 53 1.49 10.81 -4.86
CA LYS A 53 1.97 11.86 -3.94
C LYS A 53 3.47 11.69 -3.97
N GLU A 54 4.20 12.67 -4.50
CA GLU A 54 5.66 12.77 -4.39
C GLU A 54 6.01 12.40 -2.96
N ASN A 55 6.36 11.13 -2.74
CA ASN A 55 6.69 10.68 -1.41
C ASN A 55 7.96 11.47 -1.05
N PHE A 56 8.17 11.82 0.21
CA PHE A 56 9.48 12.30 0.65
C PHE A 56 10.63 11.46 0.05
N LEU A 57 10.40 10.15 -0.12
CA LEU A 57 11.24 9.20 -0.86
C LEU A 57 11.55 9.61 -2.31
N GLU A 58 10.54 9.96 -3.11
CA GLU A 58 10.71 10.41 -4.49
C GLU A 58 11.38 11.80 -4.54
N ARG A 59 11.04 12.71 -3.61
CA ARG A 59 11.69 14.03 -3.49
C ARG A 59 13.17 13.93 -3.12
N MET A 60 13.55 12.94 -2.33
CA MET A 60 14.94 12.70 -1.91
C MET A 60 15.68 11.76 -2.87
N GLY A 61 15.03 11.22 -3.91
CA GLY A 61 15.61 10.25 -4.83
C GLY A 61 15.98 8.92 -4.18
N LEU A 62 15.34 8.56 -3.06
CA LEU A 62 15.66 7.39 -2.25
C LEU A 62 14.67 6.26 -2.49
N GLU A 63 15.20 5.04 -2.67
CA GLU A 63 14.38 3.84 -2.84
C GLU A 63 13.59 3.49 -1.57
N ARG A 64 12.38 2.98 -1.76
CA ARG A 64 11.49 2.54 -0.67
C ARG A 64 12.15 1.55 0.30
N GLU A 65 13.03 0.68 -0.21
CA GLU A 65 13.74 -0.30 0.60
C GLU A 65 14.68 0.35 1.62
N ALA A 66 15.30 1.47 1.27
CA ALA A 66 16.23 2.20 2.16
C ALA A 66 15.53 2.75 3.41
N PHE A 67 14.22 2.98 3.36
CA PHE A 67 13.45 3.50 4.49
C PHE A 67 12.82 2.44 5.39
N LYS A 68 12.76 1.17 4.95
CA LYS A 68 12.21 0.10 5.80
C LYS A 68 12.95 -0.01 7.14
N PRO A 69 14.30 0.02 7.21
CA PRO A 69 15.01 -0.04 8.49
C PRO A 69 14.67 1.12 9.43
N ILE A 70 14.55 2.33 8.89
CA ILE A 70 14.18 3.53 9.65
C ILE A 70 12.79 3.37 10.25
N VAL A 71 11.81 2.99 9.42
CA VAL A 71 10.42 2.77 9.84
C VAL A 71 10.34 1.65 10.89
N VAL A 72 11.08 0.55 10.71
CA VAL A 72 11.15 -0.56 11.67
C VAL A 72 11.72 -0.10 13.01
N ALA A 73 12.78 0.70 13.03
CA ALA A 73 13.38 1.21 14.27
C ALA A 73 12.39 2.03 15.10
N PHE A 74 11.62 2.94 14.45
CA PHE A 74 10.58 3.71 15.14
C PHE A 74 9.44 2.82 15.67
N ILE A 75 8.99 1.85 14.88
CA ILE A 75 7.93 0.92 15.30
C ILE A 75 8.40 0.05 16.47
N GLY A 76 9.63 -0.46 16.41
CA GLY A 76 10.27 -1.21 17.51
C GLY A 76 10.42 -0.37 18.78
N SER A 77 10.55 0.95 18.63
CA SER A 77 10.56 1.91 19.74
C SER A 77 9.16 2.30 20.25
N GLY A 78 8.10 1.62 19.79
CA GLY A 78 6.73 1.82 20.27
C GLY A 78 5.91 2.86 19.50
N TRP A 79 6.41 3.42 18.40
CA TRP A 79 5.66 4.41 17.62
C TRP A 79 4.48 3.79 16.87
N GLY A 80 3.35 4.48 16.90
CA GLY A 80 2.18 4.15 16.08
C GLY A 80 2.38 4.53 14.62
N TYR A 81 2.03 3.62 13.68
CA TYR A 81 2.21 3.83 12.24
C TYR A 81 1.53 5.09 11.68
N ARG A 82 0.40 5.54 12.28
CA ARG A 82 -0.26 6.81 11.90
C ARG A 82 0.56 8.04 12.27
N SER A 83 1.13 8.06 13.47
CA SER A 83 1.98 9.16 13.93
C SER A 83 3.28 9.21 13.14
N LEU A 84 3.87 8.03 12.88
CA LEU A 84 5.11 7.90 12.13
C LEU A 84 4.95 8.35 10.66
N SER A 85 3.84 8.00 10.02
CA SER A 85 3.51 8.47 8.66
C SER A 85 3.44 10.00 8.58
N LYS A 86 2.83 10.66 9.56
CA LYS A 86 2.77 12.12 9.60
C LYS A 86 4.14 12.75 9.90
N PHE A 87 4.88 12.16 10.83
CA PHE A 87 6.17 12.69 11.27
C PHE A 87 7.23 12.65 10.17
N LEU A 88 7.31 11.53 9.44
CA LEU A 88 8.29 11.35 8.36
C LEU A 88 7.76 11.78 6.98
N ASP A 89 6.56 12.36 6.92
CA ASP A 89 5.83 12.64 5.67
C ASP A 89 5.83 11.43 4.69
N LEU A 90 5.65 10.24 5.27
CA LEU A 90 5.62 8.98 4.54
C LEU A 90 4.18 8.55 4.29
N ASN A 91 4.00 7.86 3.17
CA ASN A 91 2.73 7.21 2.88
C ASN A 91 2.30 6.28 4.02
N LEU A 92 1.10 6.51 4.57
CA LEU A 92 0.58 5.75 5.71
C LEU A 92 0.53 4.25 5.45
N TRP A 93 0.22 3.84 4.22
CA TRP A 93 0.13 2.44 3.85
C TRP A 93 1.50 1.79 3.75
N PHE A 94 2.51 2.50 3.23
CA PHE A 94 3.90 2.03 3.29
C PHE A 94 4.32 1.76 4.74
N VAL A 95 4.10 2.73 5.64
CA VAL A 95 4.45 2.57 7.07
C VAL A 95 3.67 1.42 7.70
N ARG A 96 2.40 1.25 7.34
CA ARG A 96 1.56 0.16 7.85
C ARG A 96 2.00 -1.21 7.35
N ASP A 97 2.39 -1.32 6.07
CA ASP A 97 2.85 -2.58 5.49
C ASP A 97 4.19 -2.98 6.10
N VAL A 98 5.13 -2.03 6.26
CA VAL A 98 6.39 -2.27 6.99
C VAL A 98 6.11 -2.70 8.44
N ALA A 99 5.15 -2.07 9.12
CA ALA A 99 4.74 -2.47 10.48
C ALA A 99 4.19 -3.88 10.53
N ARG A 100 3.40 -4.28 9.51
CA ARG A 100 2.83 -5.61 9.42
C ARG A 100 3.92 -6.66 9.19
N ASP A 101 4.86 -6.37 8.30
CA ASP A 101 5.96 -7.26 7.96
C ASP A 101 6.95 -7.40 9.12
N TYR A 102 7.26 -6.31 9.83
CA TYR A 102 8.02 -6.37 11.09
C TYR A 102 7.35 -7.25 12.15
N ARG A 103 6.04 -7.07 12.38
CA ARG A 103 5.28 -7.90 13.34
C ARG A 103 5.19 -9.38 12.93
N ARG A 104 5.30 -9.67 11.64
CA ARG A 104 5.34 -11.04 11.11
C ARG A 104 6.74 -11.66 11.15
N GLY A 105 7.75 -10.90 11.57
CA GLY A 105 9.14 -11.34 11.60
C GLY A 105 9.81 -11.40 10.23
N THR A 106 9.17 -10.90 9.16
CA THR A 106 9.74 -10.87 7.81
C THR A 106 10.70 -9.69 7.60
N LEU A 107 10.66 -8.70 8.50
CA LEU A 107 11.66 -7.65 8.62
C LEU A 107 12.27 -7.73 10.03
N LYS A 108 13.60 -7.87 10.13
CA LYS A 108 14.29 -7.81 11.42
C LYS A 108 14.48 -6.34 11.80
N GLY A 109 14.03 -5.98 12.99
CA GLY A 109 14.48 -4.74 13.63
C GLY A 109 15.87 -4.96 14.19
N GLY A 110 16.73 -3.94 14.12
CA GLY A 110 18.12 -4.00 14.60
C GLY A 110 18.26 -4.09 16.12
N HIS A 111 17.47 -4.93 16.78
CA HIS A 111 17.53 -5.19 18.21
C HIS A 111 18.20 -6.55 18.52
N ASP A 112 19.05 -7.03 17.61
CA ASP A 112 19.89 -8.23 17.78
C ASP A 112 21.36 -7.92 17.39
N ALA A 113 21.84 -6.70 17.69
CA ALA A 113 23.24 -6.31 17.54
C ALA A 113 23.71 -5.54 18.77
#